data_AF-A0A655P1I5-F1
#
_entry.id   AF-A0A655P1I5-F1
#
_cell.length_a   1.000
_cell.length_b   1.000
_cell.length_c   1.000
_cell.angle_alpha   90.00
_cell.angle_beta   90.00
_cell.angle_gamma   90.00
#
_symmetry.space_group_name_H-M   'P 1'
#
loop_
_entity.id
_entity.type
_entity.pdbx_description
1 polymer ?
#
loop_
_entity_poly.entity_id
_entity_poly.type
_entity_poly.pdbx_seq_one_letter_code
_entity_poly.pdbx_strand_id
1 'polypeptide(L)' 'MPRKLPDPDYWQRQAFDFTAFRPLPTAMDEPCQHIRVDKALDILIGDKLR' A
#
# COMPACT_ATOMS: atom_id res chain seq x y z
N MET A 1 3.15 10.87 7.35
CA MET A 1 2.23 11.17 6.22
C MET A 1 1.07 12.01 6.72
N PRO A 2 0.85 13.22 6.17
CA PRO A 2 -0.28 14.06 6.55
C PRO A 2 -1.61 13.38 6.18
N ARG A 3 -2.63 13.57 7.02
CA ARG A 3 -3.97 12.97 6.84
C ARG A 3 -4.88 13.79 5.92
N LYS A 4 -4.42 14.96 5.49
CA LYS A 4 -5.14 15.94 4.66
C LYS A 4 -4.15 16.56 3.67
N LEU A 5 -4.68 17.23 2.65
CA LEU A 5 -3.86 17.95 1.67
C LEU A 5 -2.96 18.98 2.40
N PRO A 6 -1.63 18.96 2.16
CA PRO A 6 -0.74 19.98 2.70
C PRO A 6 -1.06 21.37 2.12
N ASP A 7 -0.65 22.41 2.87
CA ASP A 7 -0.67 23.79 2.38
C ASP A 7 0.27 23.95 1.16
N PRO A 8 -0.04 24.83 0.18
CA PRO A 8 0.84 25.09 -0.97
C PRO A 8 2.30 25.38 -0.60
N ASP A 9 2.56 26.06 0.52
CA ASP A 9 3.92 26.41 0.95
C ASP A 9 4.73 25.20 1.46
N TYR A 10 4.09 24.06 1.72
CA TYR A 10 4.73 22.84 2.20
C TYR A 10 5.87 22.41 1.27
N TRP A 11 5.62 22.40 -0.04
CA TRP A 11 6.54 21.86 -1.05
C TRP A 11 7.79 22.72 -1.26
N GLN A 12 7.75 24.00 -0.88
CA GLN A 12 8.91 24.89 -0.96
C GLN A 12 9.88 24.66 0.19
N ARG A 13 9.37 24.18 1.33
CA ARG A 13 10.14 24.02 2.58
C ARG A 13 10.46 22.56 2.88
N GLN A 14 9.69 21.63 2.33
CA GLN A 14 9.79 20.21 2.63
C GLN A 14 9.33 19.35 1.45
N ALA A 15 9.85 18.12 1.40
CA ALA A 15 9.42 17.08 0.48
C ALA A 15 9.15 15.80 1.25
N PHE A 16 8.38 14.89 0.63
CA PHE A 16 8.28 13.53 1.13
C PHE A 16 9.41 12.69 0.56
N ASP A 17 10.18 12.06 1.45
CA ASP A 17 11.14 11.03 1.09
C ASP A 17 10.54 9.66 1.44
N PHE A 18 10.24 8.88 0.41
CA PHE A 18 9.73 7.52 0.54
C PHE A 18 10.74 6.55 -0.03
N THR A 19 11.51 5.94 0.85
CA THR A 19 12.50 4.95 0.45
C THR A 19 11.83 3.66 0.00
N ALA A 20 12.15 3.22 -1.21
CA ALA A 20 11.72 1.91 -1.70
C ALA A 20 12.45 0.79 -0.96
N PHE A 21 11.73 -0.29 -0.69
CA PHE A 21 12.32 -1.50 -0.11
C PHE A 21 12.77 -2.44 -1.22
N ARG A 22 13.86 -3.17 -0.96
CA ARG A 22 14.19 -4.34 -1.79
C ARG A 22 13.15 -5.44 -1.55
N PRO A 23 12.83 -6.26 -2.57
CA PRO A 23 11.98 -7.42 -2.39
C PRO A 23 12.52 -8.33 -1.28
N LEU A 24 11.62 -8.90 -0.49
CA LEU A 24 11.98 -9.95 0.43
C LEU A 24 12.38 -11.22 -0.35
N PRO A 25 13.35 -12.00 0.13
CA PRO A 25 13.57 -13.34 -0.41
C PRO A 25 12.31 -14.19 -0.21
N THR A 26 11.84 -14.81 -1.28
CA THR A 26 10.65 -15.68 -1.27
C THR A 26 11.05 -17.03 -1.85
N ALA A 27 10.68 -18.13 -1.21
CA ALA A 27 10.90 -19.45 -1.78
C ALA A 27 9.95 -19.69 -2.96
N MET A 28 10.36 -20.55 -3.89
CA MET A 28 9.49 -20.96 -4.98
C MET A 28 8.24 -21.66 -4.41
N ASP A 29 7.08 -21.36 -4.98
CA ASP A 29 5.76 -21.91 -4.60
C ASP A 29 5.25 -21.51 -3.21
N GLU A 30 5.89 -20.55 -2.54
CA GLU A 30 5.35 -19.96 -1.31
C GLU A 30 4.39 -18.80 -1.60
N PRO A 31 3.27 -18.68 -0.84
CA PRO A 31 2.34 -17.58 -0.99
C PRO A 31 3.01 -16.26 -0.59
N CYS A 32 2.85 -15.24 -1.45
CA CYS A 32 3.39 -13.92 -1.19
C CYS A 32 2.66 -13.24 -0.01
N GLN A 33 3.44 -12.69 0.93
CA GLN A 33 2.92 -11.83 1.98
C GLN A 33 2.33 -10.56 1.36
N HIS A 34 1.16 -10.17 1.83
CA HIS A 34 0.44 -9.04 1.29
C HIS A 34 -0.29 -8.27 2.38
N ILE A 35 -0.53 -6.99 2.14
CA ILE A 35 -1.23 -6.11 3.07
C ILE A 35 -2.63 -5.86 2.52
N ARG A 36 -3.64 -6.31 3.26
CA ARG A 36 -5.07 -6.00 3.03
C ARG A 36 -5.67 -6.48 1.70
N VAL A 37 -5.08 -7.49 1.05
CA VAL A 37 -5.67 -8.10 -0.16
C VAL A 37 -6.95 -8.86 0.17
N ASP A 38 -7.06 -9.43 1.37
CA ASP A 38 -8.29 -9.99 1.92
C ASP A 38 -9.47 -8.99 1.81
N LYS A 39 -9.25 -7.74 2.23
CA LYS A 39 -10.30 -6.73 2.19
C LYS A 39 -10.59 -6.26 0.77
N ALA A 40 -9.58 -6.20 -0.09
CA ALA A 40 -9.77 -5.88 -1.49
C ALA A 40 -10.66 -6.94 -2.17
N LEU A 41 -10.38 -8.23 -1.93
CA LEU A 41 -11.18 -9.34 -2.47
C LEU A 41 -12.63 -9.32 -1.96
N ASP A 42 -12.84 -9.09 -0.66
CA ASP A 42 -14.17 -8.95 -0.06
C ASP A 42 -15.00 -7.83 -0.74
N ILE A 43 -14.38 -6.67 -1.02
CA ILE A 43 -15.06 -5.55 -1.68
C ILE A 43 -15.37 -5.86 -3.15
N LEU A 44 -14.43 -6.49 -3.86
CA LEU A 44 -14.52 -6.66 -5.31
C LEU A 44 -15.41 -7.84 -5.72
N ILE A 45 -15.33 -8.95 -4.98
CA ILE A 45 -15.98 -10.21 -5.35
C ILE A 45 -16.68 -10.91 -4.18
N GLY A 46 -16.63 -10.37 -2.97
CA GLY A 46 -17.21 -11.01 -1.78
C GLY A 46 -18.73 -11.19 -1.87
N ASP A 47 -19.42 -10.35 -2.64
CA ASP A 47 -20.86 -10.52 -2.90
C ASP A 47 -21.17 -11.67 -3.87
N LYS A 48 -20.20 -12.09 -4.70
CA LYS A 48 -20.34 -13.18 -5.68
C LYS A 48 -19.96 -14.56 -5.15
N LEU A 49 -19.31 -14.61 -3.99
CA LEU A 49 -18.82 -15.83 -3.36
C LEU A 49 -19.73 -16.32 -2.21
N ARG A 50 -20.97 -15.81 -2.15
CA ARG A 50 -22.02 -16.25 -1.22
C ARG A 50 -22.81 -17.43 -1.74
#